data_AF-A0A0D9WMC6-F1
#
_entry.id   AF-A0A0D9WMC6-F1
#
_cell.length_a   1.000
_cell.length_b   1.000
_cell.length_c   1.000
_cell.angle_alpha   90.00
_cell.angle_beta   90.00
_cell.angle_gamma   90.00
#
_symmetry.space_group_name_H-M   'P 1'
#
loop_
_entity.id
_entity.type
_entity.pdbx_description
1 polymer ?
#
loop_
_entity_poly.entity_id
_entity_poly.type
_entity_poly.pdbx_seq_one_letter_code
_entity_poly.pdbx_strand_id
1 'polypeptide(L)'
;MDALREAEAKLTVYVHPSNAADVRRAVARQLSSLLFSYEDRFDGVLLAHEAIIESKRGKILNGLVPYFGVPVHANLLLYSPKPDMMLEGKVEMLGKESIHAIVLGVFSAAIMSDDIREKFKFKRKNDRGKFVSRSDKHHVIKKGSMIRFSVKRVDAEMNCHITGSLIPPHTGSMLWLSVHDAEYALEINSGKRSRDSNIKTEQHEQDHRTVNDEQSVKSGRQHKSKSRKRSFEER
;
A
#
# COMPACT_ATOMS: atom_id res chain seq x y z
N MET A 1 -6.26 -5.96 -4.78
CA MET A 1 -5.26 -6.18 -3.71
C MET A 1 -6.04 -6.50 -2.45
N ASP A 2 -6.30 -7.79 -2.27
CA ASP A 2 -7.62 -8.22 -1.76
C ASP A 2 -7.58 -8.55 -0.26
N ALA A 3 -6.39 -8.37 0.33
CA ALA A 3 -6.10 -8.42 1.75
C ALA A 3 -6.33 -7.07 2.47
N LEU A 4 -6.77 -6.01 1.77
CA LEU A 4 -7.20 -4.77 2.42
C LEU A 4 -8.70 -4.84 2.72
N ARG A 5 -9.07 -4.63 3.98
CA ARG A 5 -10.45 -4.79 4.47
C ARG A 5 -10.83 -3.63 5.37
N GLU A 6 -12.00 -3.05 5.13
CA GLU A 6 -12.61 -2.08 6.06
C GLU A 6 -13.45 -2.81 7.12
N ALA A 7 -13.53 -2.24 8.33
CA ALA A 7 -14.38 -2.73 9.40
C ALA A 7 -14.94 -1.58 10.24
N GLU A 8 -16.26 -1.60 10.44
CA GLU A 8 -16.95 -0.72 11.40
C GLU A 8 -16.92 -1.37 12.80
N ALA A 9 -16.60 -0.60 13.84
CA ALA A 9 -16.51 -1.11 15.20
C ALA A 9 -17.00 -0.10 16.25
N LYS A 10 -17.96 -0.52 17.08
CA LYS A 10 -18.26 0.16 18.36
C LYS A 10 -17.25 -0.30 19.42
N LEU A 11 -16.54 0.66 20.00
CA LEU A 11 -15.43 0.46 20.93
C LEU A 11 -15.64 1.30 22.20
N THR A 12 -14.99 0.92 23.30
CA THR A 12 -14.82 1.79 24.47
C THR A 12 -13.33 2.03 24.67
N VAL A 13 -12.90 3.28 24.49
CA VAL A 13 -11.50 3.67 24.67
C VAL A 13 -11.32 4.27 26.06
N TYR A 14 -10.38 3.71 26.85
CA TYR A 14 -10.14 4.17 28.21
C TYR A 14 -9.12 5.32 28.24
N VAL A 15 -9.56 6.45 28.78
CA VAL A 15 -8.78 7.69 28.85
C VAL A 15 -8.40 7.99 30.30
N HIS A 16 -7.11 8.26 30.53
CA HIS A 16 -6.60 8.67 31.84
C HIS A 16 -7.03 10.12 32.16
N PRO A 17 -7.47 10.45 33.38
CA PRO A 17 -8.00 11.77 33.75
C PRO A 17 -7.17 12.98 33.33
N SER A 18 -5.83 12.89 33.33
CA SER A 18 -4.96 13.99 32.89
C SER A 18 -5.15 14.43 31.42
N ASN A 19 -5.87 13.65 30.61
CA ASN A 19 -6.16 13.97 29.21
C ASN A 19 -7.62 14.44 29.01
N ALA A 20 -8.40 14.63 30.08
CA ALA A 20 -9.81 15.03 29.99
C ALA A 20 -10.04 16.38 29.29
N ALA A 21 -9.03 17.25 29.24
CA ALA A 21 -9.07 18.52 28.50
C ALA A 21 -9.15 18.34 26.97
N ASP A 22 -8.67 17.23 26.41
CA ASP A 22 -8.80 16.89 25.00
C ASP A 22 -9.01 15.38 24.80
N VAL A 23 -10.26 14.97 25.04
CA VAL A 23 -10.69 13.57 24.90
C VAL A 23 -10.51 13.06 23.47
N ARG A 24 -10.67 13.91 22.44
CA ARG A 24 -10.50 13.49 21.03
C ARG A 24 -9.06 13.11 20.74
N ARG A 25 -8.10 13.97 21.11
CA ARG A 25 -6.67 13.65 20.97
C ARG A 25 -6.26 12.45 21.84
N ALA A 26 -6.86 12.30 23.02
CA ALA A 26 -6.62 11.14 23.87
C ALA A 26 -7.09 9.83 23.20
N VAL A 27 -8.31 9.80 22.68
CA VAL A 27 -8.87 8.67 21.91
C VAL A 27 -8.02 8.36 20.68
N ALA A 28 -7.72 9.37 19.86
CA ALA A 28 -6.93 9.21 18.65
C ALA A 28 -5.52 8.67 18.96
N ARG A 29 -4.86 9.12 20.04
CA ARG A 29 -3.56 8.58 20.47
C ARG A 29 -3.66 7.10 20.90
N GLN A 30 -4.70 6.71 21.63
CA GLN A 30 -4.88 5.31 22.03
C GLN A 30 -5.06 4.41 20.80
N LEU A 31 -5.97 4.75 19.90
CA LEU A 31 -6.17 3.98 18.66
C LEU A 31 -4.92 3.99 17.77
N SER A 32 -4.18 5.11 17.71
CA SER A 32 -2.90 5.17 16.99
C SER A 32 -1.78 4.32 17.60
N SER A 33 -1.88 3.90 18.87
CA SER A 33 -0.91 2.97 19.47
C SER A 33 -1.13 1.50 19.06
N LEU A 34 -2.28 1.19 18.44
CA LEU A 34 -2.61 -0.13 17.87
C LEU A 34 -2.21 -0.26 16.39
N LEU A 35 -1.73 0.83 15.76
CA LEU A 35 -1.30 0.81 14.36
C LEU A 35 -0.13 -0.15 14.16
N PHE A 36 -0.17 -0.86 13.04
CA PHE A 36 0.74 -1.94 12.68
C PHE A 36 0.80 -3.10 13.69
N SER A 37 -0.19 -3.24 14.58
CA SER A 37 -0.37 -4.41 15.45
C SER A 37 -1.50 -5.30 14.95
N TYR A 38 -1.38 -6.63 15.12
CA TYR A 38 -2.45 -7.59 14.83
C TYR A 38 -3.56 -7.52 15.90
N GLU A 39 -4.81 -7.43 15.46
CA GLU A 39 -5.99 -7.38 16.33
C GLU A 39 -6.86 -8.62 16.11
N ASP A 40 -6.79 -9.59 17.04
CA ASP A 40 -7.53 -10.87 16.95
C ASP A 40 -9.04 -10.69 16.71
N ARG A 41 -9.61 -9.65 17.32
CA ARG A 41 -11.02 -9.26 17.18
C ARG A 41 -11.44 -8.91 15.75
N PHE A 42 -10.46 -8.59 14.90
CA PHE A 42 -10.66 -8.13 13.52
C PHE A 42 -9.91 -8.98 12.48
N ASP A 43 -9.19 -10.03 12.91
CA ASP A 43 -8.50 -10.99 12.05
C ASP A 43 -7.57 -10.30 11.03
N GLY A 44 -6.75 -9.35 11.52
CA GLY A 44 -5.86 -8.55 10.70
C GLY A 44 -5.09 -7.47 11.45
N VAL A 45 -4.12 -6.85 10.77
CA VAL A 45 -3.29 -5.75 11.29
C VAL A 45 -3.93 -4.41 11.02
N LEU A 46 -4.03 -3.54 12.03
CA LEU A 46 -4.60 -2.20 11.86
C LEU A 46 -3.65 -1.25 11.10
N LEU A 47 -4.09 -0.73 9.95
CA LEU A 47 -3.32 0.20 9.11
C LEU A 47 -3.70 1.67 9.33
N ALA A 48 -4.99 1.94 9.56
CA ALA A 48 -5.52 3.27 9.82
C ALA A 48 -6.83 3.17 10.62
N HIS A 49 -7.17 4.23 11.34
CA HIS A 49 -8.45 4.38 12.01
C HIS A 49 -9.00 5.80 11.79
N GLU A 50 -10.32 5.90 11.79
CA GLU A 50 -11.08 7.13 12.02
C GLU A 50 -12.09 6.83 13.14
N ALA A 51 -12.27 7.73 14.11
CA ALA A 51 -13.14 7.47 15.26
C ALA A 51 -13.98 8.69 15.66
N ILE A 52 -15.29 8.46 15.75
CA ILE A 52 -16.30 9.42 16.19
C ILE A 52 -16.70 9.09 17.63
N ILE A 53 -16.63 10.06 18.53
CA ILE A 53 -17.07 9.89 19.94
C ILE A 53 -18.60 9.93 19.98
N GLU A 54 -19.24 8.84 20.39
CA GLU A 54 -20.71 8.72 20.44
C GLU A 54 -21.34 9.51 21.60
N SER A 55 -20.59 9.75 22.69
CA SER A 55 -21.10 10.38 23.91
C SER A 55 -20.10 11.35 24.54
N LYS A 56 -20.60 12.54 24.93
CA LYS A 56 -19.86 13.49 25.81
C LYS A 56 -19.82 13.04 27.28
N ARG A 57 -20.53 11.97 27.66
CA ARG A 57 -20.49 11.34 28.99
C ARG A 57 -19.71 10.02 28.89
N GLY A 58 -18.53 9.97 29.53
CA GLY A 58 -17.77 8.74 29.72
C GLY A 58 -18.14 8.03 31.02
N LYS A 59 -17.95 6.71 31.09
CA LYS A 59 -18.13 5.92 32.32
C LYS A 59 -16.82 5.80 33.07
N ILE A 60 -16.75 6.31 34.31
CA ILE A 60 -15.57 6.12 35.17
C ILE A 60 -15.46 4.63 35.54
N LEU A 61 -14.24 4.09 35.46
CA LEU A 61 -13.89 2.77 36.00
C LEU A 61 -13.55 2.87 37.49
N ASN A 62 -14.02 1.92 38.27
CA ASN A 62 -13.68 1.79 39.68
C ASN A 62 -12.25 1.22 39.80
N GLY A 63 -11.35 1.93 40.48
CA GLY A 63 -9.96 1.49 40.70
C GLY A 63 -9.09 2.59 41.28
N LEU A 64 -7.83 2.26 41.60
CA LEU A 64 -6.83 3.18 42.16
C LEU A 64 -6.54 4.39 41.26
N VAL A 65 -6.65 4.23 39.94
CA VAL A 65 -6.56 5.32 38.96
C VAL A 65 -7.86 5.30 38.13
N PRO A 66 -8.76 6.29 38.30
CA PRO A 66 -10.10 6.25 37.70
C PRO A 66 -10.08 6.68 36.22
N TYR A 67 -9.62 5.79 35.35
CA TYR A 67 -9.80 5.93 33.90
C TYR A 67 -11.29 6.07 33.55
N PHE A 68 -11.63 6.88 32.54
CA PHE A 68 -12.99 6.96 32.02
C PHE A 68 -13.07 6.32 30.62
N GLY A 69 -14.04 5.41 30.46
CA GLY A 69 -14.36 4.78 29.19
C GLY A 69 -15.18 5.71 28.31
N VAL A 70 -14.68 5.99 27.11
CA VAL A 70 -15.32 6.82 26.09
C VAL A 70 -15.87 5.88 25.01
N PRO A 71 -17.20 5.83 24.78
CA PRO A 71 -17.76 5.05 23.68
C PRO A 71 -17.46 5.77 22.35
N VAL A 72 -16.92 5.02 21.40
CA VAL A 72 -16.57 5.51 20.08
C VAL A 72 -17.04 4.56 18.99
N HIS A 73 -17.47 5.13 17.87
CA HIS A 73 -17.71 4.45 16.62
C HIS A 73 -16.45 4.62 15.77
N ALA A 74 -15.83 3.53 15.33
CA ALA A 74 -14.56 3.57 14.60
C ALA A 74 -14.63 2.84 13.26
N ASN A 75 -14.15 3.50 12.21
CA ASN A 75 -13.86 2.92 10.91
C ASN A 75 -12.39 2.48 10.91
N LEU A 76 -12.12 1.21 10.64
CA LEU A 76 -10.79 0.60 10.71
C LEU A 76 -10.39 0.08 9.34
N LEU A 77 -9.23 0.50 8.83
CA LEU A 77 -8.58 -0.12 7.67
C LEU A 77 -7.62 -1.21 8.17
N LEU A 78 -7.85 -2.44 7.72
CA LEU A 78 -7.12 -3.63 8.16
C LEU A 78 -6.36 -4.26 7.01
N TYR A 79 -5.20 -4.83 7.32
CA TYR A 79 -4.52 -5.81 6.49
C TYR A 79 -4.83 -7.22 6.99
N SER A 80 -5.69 -7.93 6.25
CA SER A 80 -6.23 -9.26 6.55
C SER A 80 -5.94 -10.20 5.37
N PRO A 81 -4.66 -10.55 5.09
CA PRO A 81 -4.35 -11.56 4.09
C PRO A 81 -4.86 -12.93 4.54
N LYS A 82 -5.31 -13.73 3.59
CA LYS A 82 -5.84 -15.09 3.79
C LYS A 82 -5.18 -16.03 2.78
N PRO A 83 -5.12 -17.35 3.03
CA PRO A 83 -4.67 -18.32 2.04
C PRO A 83 -5.33 -18.11 0.67
N ASP A 84 -4.58 -18.47 -0.38
CA ASP A 84 -4.94 -18.36 -1.80
C ASP A 84 -5.16 -16.93 -2.35
N MET A 85 -5.18 -15.89 -1.50
CA MET A 85 -5.15 -14.49 -1.97
C MET A 85 -3.87 -14.18 -2.76
N MET A 86 -4.00 -13.36 -3.79
CA MET A 86 -2.88 -12.91 -4.62
C MET A 86 -2.35 -11.56 -4.13
N LEU A 87 -1.08 -11.53 -3.70
CA LEU A 87 -0.39 -10.35 -3.18
C LEU A 87 0.71 -9.88 -4.13
N GLU A 88 1.00 -8.58 -4.06
CA GLU A 88 2.11 -7.94 -4.77
C GLU A 88 3.15 -7.41 -3.78
N GLY A 89 4.41 -7.78 -3.97
CA GLY A 89 5.51 -7.43 -3.07
C GLY A 89 6.82 -7.12 -3.78
N LYS A 90 7.66 -6.29 -3.15
CA LYS A 90 8.99 -5.92 -3.64
C LYS A 90 10.04 -6.85 -3.05
N VAL A 91 10.78 -7.59 -3.88
CA VAL A 91 11.84 -8.49 -3.43
C VAL A 91 12.99 -7.70 -2.81
N GLU A 92 13.23 -7.90 -1.52
CA GLU A 92 14.28 -7.18 -0.76
C GLU A 92 15.52 -8.07 -0.52
N MET A 93 15.32 -9.38 -0.37
CA MET A 93 16.41 -10.37 -0.24
C MET A 93 16.02 -11.65 -0.96
N LEU A 94 16.98 -12.41 -1.47
CA LEU A 94 16.73 -13.75 -2.03
C LEU A 94 17.99 -14.63 -1.98
N GLY A 95 17.81 -15.88 -1.56
CA GLY A 95 18.84 -16.92 -1.52
C GLY A 95 18.66 -17.95 -2.62
N LYS A 96 19.35 -19.10 -2.50
CA LYS A 96 19.05 -20.29 -3.32
C LYS A 96 17.73 -20.93 -2.88
N GLU A 97 17.47 -20.96 -1.58
CA GLU A 97 16.32 -21.67 -0.97
C GLU A 97 15.14 -20.75 -0.62
N SER A 98 15.21 -19.45 -0.91
CA SER A 98 14.13 -18.50 -0.56
C SER A 98 14.12 -17.22 -1.39
N ILE A 99 12.96 -16.58 -1.45
CA ILE A 99 12.75 -15.19 -1.87
C ILE A 99 12.02 -14.48 -0.73
N HIS A 100 12.55 -13.34 -0.27
CA HIS A 100 11.93 -12.48 0.75
C HIS A 100 11.50 -11.16 0.10
N ALA A 101 10.23 -10.81 0.27
CA ALA A 101 9.62 -9.62 -0.31
C ALA A 101 8.87 -8.80 0.76
N ILE A 102 8.70 -7.51 0.50
CA ILE A 102 7.94 -6.60 1.34
C ILE A 102 6.64 -6.22 0.63
N VAL A 103 5.50 -6.48 1.27
CA VAL A 103 4.14 -6.13 0.84
C VAL A 103 3.71 -4.84 1.54
N LEU A 104 3.03 -3.95 0.81
CA LEU A 104 2.62 -2.60 1.27
C LEU A 104 3.75 -1.71 1.85
N GLY A 105 5.02 -2.10 1.68
CA GLY A 105 6.18 -1.40 2.23
C GLY A 105 6.52 -1.75 3.69
N VAL A 106 5.71 -2.57 4.38
CA VAL A 106 5.91 -2.91 5.81
C VAL A 106 5.81 -4.41 6.14
N PHE A 107 5.00 -5.20 5.43
CA PHE A 107 4.79 -6.62 5.76
C PHE A 107 5.81 -7.53 5.09
N SER A 108 6.47 -8.39 5.87
CA SER A 108 7.43 -9.36 5.34
C SER A 108 6.71 -10.61 4.82
N ALA A 109 7.09 -11.02 3.61
CA ALA A 109 6.69 -12.28 2.99
C ALA A 109 7.91 -13.12 2.63
N ALA A 110 7.86 -14.41 2.93
CA ALA A 110 8.87 -15.40 2.55
C ALA A 110 8.27 -16.48 1.63
N ILE A 111 8.97 -16.80 0.56
CA ILE A 111 8.63 -17.84 -0.42
C ILE A 111 9.80 -18.82 -0.44
N MET A 112 9.59 -20.06 -0.03
CA MET A 112 10.66 -21.07 0.10
C MET A 112 10.90 -21.82 -1.22
N SER A 113 12.03 -22.54 -1.32
CA SER A 113 12.42 -23.36 -2.48
C SER A 113 11.29 -24.19 -3.05
N ASP A 114 10.58 -24.87 -2.15
CA ASP A 114 9.56 -25.88 -2.47
C ASP A 114 8.26 -25.21 -2.98
N ASP A 115 8.14 -23.91 -2.75
CA ASP A 115 7.09 -23.01 -3.22
C ASP A 115 7.49 -22.20 -4.47
N ILE A 116 8.66 -22.48 -5.06
CA ILE A 116 9.15 -21.87 -6.30
C ILE A 116 9.10 -22.92 -7.42
N ARG A 117 8.29 -22.68 -8.47
CA ARG A 117 8.20 -23.59 -9.64
C ARG A 117 9.58 -23.90 -10.21
N GLU A 118 9.87 -25.19 -10.42
CA GLU A 118 11.14 -25.71 -10.95
C GLU A 118 11.64 -25.04 -12.23
N LYS A 119 10.72 -24.45 -13.01
CA LYS A 119 11.04 -23.62 -14.18
C LYS A 119 12.02 -22.51 -13.81
N PHE A 120 11.99 -21.97 -12.61
CA PHE A 120 12.98 -21.00 -12.14
C PHE A 120 14.27 -21.68 -11.66
N LYS A 121 15.40 -21.34 -12.29
CA LYS A 121 16.73 -21.73 -11.81
C LYS A 121 17.42 -20.55 -11.14
N PHE A 122 17.81 -20.71 -9.87
CA PHE A 122 18.66 -19.76 -9.16
C PHE A 122 20.03 -19.63 -9.82
N LYS A 123 20.55 -18.39 -9.90
CA LYS A 123 21.88 -18.05 -10.43
C LYS A 123 22.46 -16.91 -9.59
N ARG A 124 23.67 -17.08 -9.04
CA ARG A 124 24.45 -16.05 -8.33
C ARG A 124 25.59 -15.56 -9.22
N LYS A 125 25.81 -14.25 -9.30
CA LYS A 125 27.03 -13.64 -9.88
C LYS A 125 27.35 -12.35 -9.11
N ASN A 126 28.60 -12.23 -8.64
CA ASN A 126 29.10 -11.06 -7.88
C ASN A 126 28.09 -10.66 -6.78
N ASP A 127 27.78 -11.65 -5.92
CA ASP A 127 26.85 -11.63 -4.78
C ASP A 127 25.40 -11.20 -5.02
N ARG A 128 25.04 -10.91 -6.27
CA ARG A 128 23.66 -10.71 -6.69
C ARG A 128 23.08 -12.03 -7.19
N GLY A 129 22.28 -12.66 -6.34
CA GLY A 129 21.40 -13.75 -6.71
C GLY A 129 20.25 -13.28 -7.61
N LYS A 130 19.75 -14.18 -8.45
CA LYS A 130 18.47 -14.03 -9.18
C LYS A 130 17.89 -15.40 -9.53
N PHE A 131 16.57 -15.49 -9.57
CA PHE A 131 15.86 -16.59 -10.24
C PHE A 131 15.58 -16.20 -11.69
N VAL A 132 15.75 -17.14 -12.61
CA VAL A 132 15.50 -16.95 -14.05
C VAL A 132 14.76 -18.18 -14.57
N SER A 133 13.68 -18.01 -15.33
CA SER A 133 12.99 -19.17 -15.92
C SER A 133 13.89 -19.89 -16.94
N ARG A 134 13.75 -21.22 -16.99
CA ARG A 134 14.32 -22.11 -18.02
C ARG A 134 13.59 -21.93 -19.35
N SER A 135 12.28 -21.67 -19.31
CA SER A 135 11.44 -21.48 -20.50
C SER A 135 11.59 -20.09 -21.14
N ASP A 136 11.81 -19.05 -20.32
CA ASP A 136 12.10 -17.69 -20.81
C ASP A 136 13.19 -17.01 -19.97
N LYS A 137 14.23 -16.56 -20.65
CA LYS A 137 15.39 -15.88 -20.08
C LYS A 137 15.03 -14.47 -19.57
N HIS A 138 13.90 -13.90 -19.99
CA HIS A 138 13.41 -12.59 -19.55
C HIS A 138 12.52 -12.67 -18.29
N HIS A 139 11.97 -13.84 -17.94
CA HIS A 139 11.26 -14.03 -16.66
C HIS A 139 12.26 -14.09 -15.49
N VAL A 140 12.69 -12.91 -15.04
CA VAL A 140 13.72 -12.73 -14.01
C VAL A 140 13.12 -12.14 -12.73
N ILE A 141 13.45 -12.77 -11.60
CA ILE A 141 13.20 -12.27 -10.25
C ILE A 141 14.55 -11.98 -9.59
N LYS A 142 14.76 -10.74 -9.13
CA LYS A 142 16.00 -10.24 -8.50
C LYS A 142 15.64 -9.26 -7.38
N LYS A 143 16.61 -8.84 -6.55
CA LYS A 143 16.39 -7.73 -5.60
C LYS A 143 15.88 -6.49 -6.36
N GLY A 144 14.83 -5.86 -5.82
CA GLY A 144 14.10 -4.75 -6.43
C GLY A 144 13.04 -5.14 -7.47
N SER A 145 12.88 -6.42 -7.83
CA SER A 145 11.73 -6.87 -8.63
C SER A 145 10.44 -6.75 -7.83
N MET A 146 9.38 -6.23 -8.47
CA MET A 146 8.01 -6.45 -8.01
C MET A 146 7.54 -7.84 -8.47
N ILE A 147 6.95 -8.62 -7.56
CA ILE A 147 6.42 -9.96 -7.81
C ILE A 147 4.97 -10.08 -7.35
N ARG A 148 4.16 -10.83 -8.11
CA ARG A 148 2.84 -11.32 -7.68
C ARG A 148 2.99 -12.77 -7.20
N PHE A 149 2.42 -13.11 -6.05
CA PHE A 149 2.51 -14.42 -5.42
C PHE A 149 1.22 -14.75 -4.67
N SER A 150 0.90 -16.04 -4.48
CA SER A 150 -0.25 -16.44 -3.67
C SER A 150 0.15 -16.57 -2.19
N VAL A 151 -0.77 -16.27 -1.28
CA VAL A 151 -0.59 -16.59 0.14
C VAL A 151 -0.78 -18.09 0.34
N LYS A 152 0.17 -18.75 1.01
CA LYS A 152 0.09 -20.16 1.44
C LYS A 152 -0.29 -20.29 2.91
N ARG A 153 0.24 -19.41 3.75
CA ARG A 153 -0.09 -19.31 5.18
C ARG A 153 0.19 -17.88 5.68
N VAL A 154 -0.54 -17.46 6.69
CA VAL A 154 -0.26 -16.23 7.45
C VAL A 154 0.06 -16.63 8.89
N ASP A 155 1.05 -15.95 9.47
CA ASP A 155 1.52 -16.14 10.84
C ASP A 155 1.15 -14.87 11.64
N ALA A 156 0.13 -14.98 12.48
CA ALA A 156 -0.39 -13.86 13.26
C ALA A 156 0.55 -13.49 14.43
N GLU A 157 1.18 -14.48 15.06
CA GLU A 157 2.12 -14.30 16.18
C GLU A 157 3.33 -13.45 15.76
N MET A 158 3.85 -13.68 14.55
CA MET A 158 4.91 -12.85 13.95
C MET A 158 4.39 -11.60 13.24
N ASN A 159 3.34 -10.98 13.79
CA ASN A 159 2.70 -9.74 13.33
C ASN A 159 2.33 -9.76 11.82
N CYS A 160 1.61 -10.82 11.42
CA CYS A 160 1.19 -11.07 10.05
C CYS A 160 2.36 -11.33 9.07
N HIS A 161 3.29 -12.21 9.46
CA HIS A 161 4.32 -12.70 8.53
C HIS A 161 3.71 -13.67 7.51
N ILE A 162 4.03 -13.47 6.23
CA ILE A 162 3.36 -14.18 5.13
C ILE A 162 4.26 -15.30 4.59
N THR A 163 3.76 -16.53 4.57
CA THR A 163 4.34 -17.61 3.75
C THR A 163 3.65 -17.56 2.39
N GLY A 164 4.41 -17.29 1.32
CA GLY A 164 3.90 -17.16 -0.04
C GLY A 164 4.32 -18.28 -0.97
N SER A 165 3.65 -18.40 -2.13
CA SER A 165 3.98 -19.37 -3.17
C SER A 165 3.97 -18.77 -4.58
N LEU A 166 4.87 -19.29 -5.42
CA LEU A 166 4.93 -19.05 -6.86
C LEU A 166 4.49 -20.29 -7.66
N ILE A 167 3.92 -21.32 -7.02
CA ILE A 167 3.35 -22.50 -7.70
C ILE A 167 2.13 -22.16 -8.57
N PRO A 168 1.09 -21.46 -8.07
CA PRO A 168 -0.13 -21.22 -8.85
C PRO A 168 0.12 -20.37 -10.11
N PRO A 169 -0.78 -20.39 -11.11
CA PRO A 169 -0.68 -19.52 -12.30
C PRO A 169 -0.72 -18.02 -11.91
N HIS A 170 -0.43 -17.14 -12.88
CA HIS A 170 -0.37 -15.67 -12.69
C HIS A 170 0.62 -15.15 -11.62
N THR A 171 1.55 -16.00 -11.16
CA THR A 171 2.62 -15.64 -10.20
C THR A 171 3.99 -15.45 -10.86
N GLY A 172 4.83 -14.61 -10.24
CA GLY A 172 6.20 -14.30 -10.64
C GLY A 172 6.45 -12.81 -10.81
N SER A 173 7.47 -12.44 -11.60
CA SER A 173 7.84 -11.05 -11.88
C SER A 173 6.70 -10.29 -12.58
N MET A 174 6.15 -9.24 -11.96
CA MET A 174 5.00 -8.48 -12.47
C MET A 174 5.27 -7.85 -13.84
N LEU A 175 6.50 -7.36 -14.07
CA LEU A 175 6.93 -6.82 -15.37
C LEU A 175 6.82 -7.85 -16.51
N TRP A 176 7.04 -9.13 -16.20
CA TRP A 176 6.90 -10.20 -17.19
C TRP A 176 5.44 -10.58 -17.39
N LEU A 177 4.69 -10.71 -16.30
CA LEU A 177 3.25 -11.01 -16.33
C LEU A 177 2.49 -9.95 -17.14
N SER A 178 2.79 -8.66 -16.98
CA SER A 178 2.12 -7.56 -17.70
C SER A 178 2.26 -7.58 -19.23
N VAL A 179 3.08 -8.49 -19.78
CA VAL A 179 3.30 -8.69 -21.23
C VAL A 179 2.90 -10.10 -21.68
N HIS A 180 3.00 -11.12 -20.82
CA HIS A 180 2.84 -12.54 -21.19
C HIS A 180 1.63 -13.23 -20.52
N ASP A 181 0.92 -12.53 -19.65
CA ASP A 181 -0.24 -13.03 -18.90
C ASP A 181 -1.44 -12.13 -19.22
N ALA A 182 -2.29 -12.58 -20.14
CA ALA A 182 -3.37 -11.76 -20.70
C ALA A 182 -4.43 -11.38 -19.67
N GLU A 183 -4.67 -12.23 -18.67
CA GLU A 183 -5.61 -12.02 -17.59
C GLU A 183 -5.10 -10.92 -16.64
N TYR A 184 -3.85 -11.03 -16.19
CA TYR A 184 -3.19 -9.97 -15.42
C TYR A 184 -3.07 -8.66 -16.21
N ALA A 185 -2.80 -8.74 -17.52
CA ALA A 185 -2.77 -7.57 -18.39
C ALA A 185 -4.15 -6.88 -18.54
N LEU A 186 -5.26 -7.59 -18.32
CA LEU A 186 -6.59 -7.00 -18.24
C LEU A 186 -6.85 -6.38 -16.86
N GLU A 187 -6.50 -7.07 -15.76
CA GLU A 187 -6.61 -6.55 -14.38
C GLU A 187 -5.90 -5.18 -14.22
N ILE A 188 -4.65 -5.06 -14.69
CA ILE A 188 -3.89 -3.80 -14.56
C ILE A 188 -4.41 -2.66 -15.46
N ASN A 189 -5.27 -2.95 -16.43
CA ASN A 189 -5.79 -1.96 -17.38
C ASN A 189 -7.24 -1.55 -17.08
N SER A 190 -8.07 -2.43 -16.51
CA SER A 190 -9.36 -2.04 -15.93
C SER A 190 -9.16 -1.08 -14.74
N GLY A 191 -8.22 -1.40 -13.84
CA GLY A 191 -7.88 -0.57 -12.67
C GLY A 191 -7.33 0.83 -13.01
N LYS A 192 -6.80 1.05 -14.22
CA LYS A 192 -6.41 2.39 -14.71
C LYS A 192 -7.63 3.21 -15.15
N ARG A 193 -8.52 2.61 -15.94
CA ARG A 193 -9.72 3.30 -16.48
C ARG A 193 -10.64 3.86 -15.40
N SER A 194 -10.65 3.26 -14.20
CA SER A 194 -11.45 3.72 -13.06
C SER A 194 -10.93 4.99 -12.37
N ARG A 195 -9.71 5.46 -12.67
CA ARG A 195 -9.07 6.58 -11.92
C ARG A 195 -9.28 7.96 -12.53
N ASP A 196 -9.57 8.05 -13.81
CA ASP A 196 -9.67 9.34 -14.52
C ASP A 196 -11.09 9.97 -14.48
N SER A 197 -12.05 9.32 -13.81
CA SER A 197 -13.48 9.69 -13.85
C SER A 197 -14.10 9.96 -12.48
N ASN A 198 -13.52 10.89 -11.70
CA ASN A 198 -14.26 11.77 -10.74
C ASN A 198 -13.33 12.79 -10.03
N ILE A 199 -12.76 13.73 -10.78
CA ILE A 199 -12.30 15.02 -10.21
C ILE A 199 -13.08 16.13 -10.92
N LYS A 200 -14.32 16.35 -10.48
CA LYS A 200 -15.05 17.58 -10.77
C LYS A 200 -14.56 18.65 -9.78
N THR A 201 -13.62 19.47 -10.20
CA THR A 201 -13.26 20.69 -9.46
C THR A 201 -14.42 21.68 -9.60
N GLU A 202 -15.28 21.75 -8.60
CA GLU A 202 -16.31 22.79 -8.51
C GLU A 202 -15.63 24.15 -8.29
N GLN A 203 -15.52 24.92 -9.36
CA GLN A 203 -15.04 26.30 -9.30
C GLN A 203 -16.16 27.16 -8.72
N HIS A 204 -16.09 27.43 -7.41
CA HIS A 204 -17.02 28.34 -6.77
C HIS A 204 -16.65 29.78 -7.15
N GLU A 205 -17.40 30.36 -8.08
CA GLU A 205 -17.31 31.79 -8.37
C GLU A 205 -17.71 32.60 -7.13
N GLN A 206 -16.97 33.67 -6.84
CA GLN A 206 -17.46 34.80 -6.05
C GLN A 206 -17.00 36.10 -6.72
N ASP A 207 -17.98 36.89 -7.13
CA ASP A 207 -17.81 38.24 -7.68
C ASP A 207 -17.15 39.16 -6.65
N HIS A 208 -16.15 39.94 -7.08
CA HIS A 208 -15.98 41.31 -6.60
C HIS A 208 -15.33 42.20 -7.68
N ARG A 209 -16.19 42.97 -8.35
CA ARG A 209 -15.82 44.20 -9.09
C ARG A 209 -15.40 45.29 -8.07
N THR A 210 -14.55 46.27 -8.35
CA THR A 210 -13.82 46.68 -9.59
C THR A 210 -12.44 47.26 -9.16
N VAL A 211 -11.64 48.08 -9.87
CA VAL A 211 -11.82 49.06 -10.98
C VAL A 211 -10.51 49.19 -11.80
N ASN A 212 -10.45 50.20 -12.68
CA ASN A 212 -9.30 50.92 -13.24
C ASN A 212 -7.93 50.75 -12.53
N ASP A 213 -6.80 50.79 -13.24
CA ASP A 213 -6.53 51.82 -14.27
C ASP A 213 -5.85 51.37 -15.58
N GLU A 214 -5.86 52.27 -16.57
CA GLU A 214 -5.40 52.01 -17.93
C GLU A 214 -3.87 52.05 -18.08
N GLN A 215 -3.30 51.09 -18.82
CA GLN A 215 -2.43 51.46 -19.94
C GLN A 215 -2.31 50.36 -21.00
N SER A 216 -1.96 50.79 -22.22
CA SER A 216 -1.95 49.95 -23.42
C SER A 216 -0.53 49.68 -23.91
N VAL A 217 -0.35 48.60 -24.69
CA VAL A 217 0.29 48.61 -26.02
C VAL A 217 0.19 47.20 -26.66
N LYS A 218 0.32 47.12 -27.98
CA LYS A 218 -0.01 45.94 -28.82
C LYS A 218 1.24 45.12 -29.20
N SER A 219 0.95 43.94 -29.79
CA SER A 219 1.85 43.05 -30.56
C SER A 219 2.79 42.14 -29.74
N GLY A 220 3.18 40.96 -30.26
CA GLY A 220 2.83 40.35 -31.55
C GLY A 220 3.16 38.86 -31.60
N ARG A 221 2.42 38.10 -32.43
CA ARG A 221 2.65 36.65 -32.66
C ARG A 221 3.95 36.42 -33.45
N GLN A 222 4.71 35.38 -33.13
CA GLN A 222 4.69 34.12 -33.92
C GLN A 222 5.63 33.03 -33.36
N HIS A 223 5.17 31.77 -33.41
CA HIS A 223 6.06 30.60 -33.41
C HIS A 223 6.82 30.50 -34.74
N LYS A 224 8.06 29.99 -34.71
CA LYS A 224 8.56 29.09 -35.75
C LYS A 224 9.68 28.18 -35.24
N SER A 225 9.75 26.98 -35.81
CA SER A 225 10.62 25.89 -35.39
C SER A 225 11.60 25.46 -36.49
N LYS A 226 12.79 25.02 -36.09
CA LYS A 226 13.83 24.22 -36.79
C LYS A 226 15.02 24.08 -35.80
N SER A 227 15.65 22.93 -35.53
CA SER A 227 16.28 21.91 -36.41
C SER A 227 17.46 22.53 -37.18
N ARG A 228 18.72 22.05 -37.09
CA ARG A 228 19.18 20.63 -37.10
C ARG A 228 20.70 20.49 -36.77
N LYS A 229 21.13 19.32 -36.27
CA LYS A 229 22.47 18.63 -36.41
C LYS A 229 23.81 19.21 -35.84
N ARG A 230 24.32 18.51 -34.80
CA ARG A 230 25.67 17.89 -34.56
C ARG A 230 26.94 18.24 -35.38
N SER A 231 28.06 18.49 -34.67
CA SER A 231 29.39 17.78 -34.68
C SER A 231 30.20 18.24 -33.44
N PHE A 232 30.93 17.38 -32.69
CA PHE A 232 32.37 17.02 -32.79
C PHE A 232 33.32 18.22 -33.02
N GLU A 233 34.35 18.55 -32.21
CA GLU A 233 34.78 18.01 -30.89
C GLU A 233 35.14 19.15 -29.87
N GLU A 234 36.25 19.32 -29.10
CA GLU A 234 37.64 18.80 -29.00
C GLU A 234 38.14 18.84 -27.52
N ARG A 235 39.13 17.98 -27.17
CA ARG A 235 40.00 17.91 -25.95
C ARG A 235 39.58 17.03 -24.77
#